data_AF-A0A3N5RZP8-F1
#
_entry.id   AF-A0A3N5RZP8-F1
#
_cell.length_a   1.000
_cell.length_b   1.000
_cell.length_c   1.000
_cell.angle_alpha   90.00
_cell.angle_beta   90.00
_cell.angle_gamma   90.00
#
_symmetry.space_group_name_H-M   'P 1'
#
loop_
_entity.id
_entity.type
_entity.pdbx_description
1 polymer ?
#
loop_
_entity_poly.entity_id
_entity_poly.type
_entity_poly.pdbx_seq_one_letter_code
_entity_poly.pdbx_strand_id
1 'polypeptide(L)'
;MDVKVGSDNSLQIAQLEEADFRVSASDTNGHSVRVQYRSQPGILQQIARIISSKKFPLKDASEFHRLADALLLKALENLRSGIPSIMATVDAVNAIIMEEEYYQDFLTLFEKLNKRVAEHMGRGAKGEAVRLVLKVTEKLRAMPEGYWKDQYTKELTMRWGGLIEEAGQVNLSQMLGEE
;
A
#
# COMPACT_ATOMS: atom_id res chain seq x y z
N MET A 1 7.60 38.25 14.31
CA MET A 1 7.75 36.77 14.35
C MET A 1 8.33 36.36 13.02
N ASP A 2 9.65 36.21 12.96
CA ASP A 2 10.34 35.79 11.74
C ASP A 2 10.28 34.27 11.65
N VAL A 3 9.41 33.78 10.76
CA VAL A 3 9.37 32.38 10.38
C VAL A 3 10.63 32.11 9.56
N LYS A 4 11.63 31.45 10.16
CA LYS A 4 12.74 30.87 9.42
C LYS A 4 12.18 29.76 8.52
N VAL A 5 11.81 30.12 7.29
CA VAL A 5 11.47 29.17 6.24
C VAL A 5 12.75 28.40 5.92
N GLY A 6 12.77 27.11 6.24
CA GLY A 6 13.90 26.23 5.96
C GLY A 6 14.28 26.31 4.48
N SER A 7 15.57 26.49 4.21
CA SER A 7 16.16 26.71 2.90
C SER A 7 16.14 25.50 1.95
N ASP A 8 15.53 24.38 2.34
CA ASP A 8 15.51 23.12 1.57
C ASP A 8 14.17 22.82 0.88
N ASN A 9 13.28 23.80 0.76
CA ASN A 9 12.03 23.64 0.00
C ASN A 9 12.20 23.95 -1.49
N SER A 10 13.37 23.65 -2.07
CA SER A 10 13.52 23.62 -3.53
C SER A 10 12.53 22.58 -4.06
N LEU A 11 11.44 23.06 -4.66
CA LEU A 11 10.35 22.25 -5.19
C LEU A 11 10.93 21.03 -5.90
N GLN A 12 10.53 19.83 -5.45
CA GLN A 12 10.96 18.51 -5.92
C GLN A 12 10.62 18.24 -7.40
N ILE A 13 10.43 19.28 -8.22
CA ILE A 13 10.18 19.22 -9.66
C ILE A 13 11.31 18.48 -10.37
N ALA A 14 12.55 18.61 -9.89
CA ALA A 14 13.69 17.88 -10.44
C ALA A 14 13.66 16.36 -10.19
N GLN A 15 12.79 15.89 -9.29
CA GLN A 15 12.63 14.48 -8.92
C GLN A 15 11.34 13.85 -9.45
N LEU A 16 10.54 14.59 -10.23
CA LEU A 16 9.29 14.05 -10.78
C LEU A 16 9.60 12.99 -11.84
N GLU A 17 8.96 11.84 -11.69
CA GLU A 17 8.98 10.78 -12.69
C GLU A 17 7.94 11.06 -13.78
N GLU A 18 8.04 10.38 -14.94
CA GLU A 18 7.10 10.58 -16.05
C GLU A 18 5.64 10.30 -15.63
N ALA A 19 5.45 9.39 -14.67
CA ALA A 19 4.13 9.06 -14.12
C ALA A 19 3.49 10.26 -13.39
N ASP A 20 4.27 11.10 -12.73
CA ASP A 20 3.77 12.23 -11.93
C ASP A 20 3.17 13.34 -12.80
N PHE A 21 3.51 13.39 -14.09
CA PHE A 21 2.95 14.36 -15.03
C PHE A 21 1.51 14.02 -15.45
N ARG A 22 1.02 12.81 -15.15
CA ARG A 22 -0.29 12.33 -15.59
C ARG A 22 -1.35 12.55 -14.51
N VAL A 23 -1.89 13.77 -14.45
CA VAL A 23 -3.01 14.10 -13.55
C VAL A 23 -4.35 13.98 -14.29
N SER A 24 -5.21 13.06 -13.84
CA SER A 24 -6.55 12.83 -14.39
C SER A 24 -7.42 14.09 -14.30
N ALA A 25 -8.25 14.32 -15.33
CA ALA A 25 -9.22 15.41 -15.34
C ALA A 25 -10.54 15.05 -14.63
N SER A 26 -10.76 13.76 -14.36
CA SER A 26 -11.96 13.22 -13.74
C SER A 26 -11.63 12.46 -12.46
N ASP A 27 -12.58 12.45 -11.53
CA ASP A 27 -12.56 11.57 -10.36
C ASP A 27 -12.80 10.09 -10.76
N THR A 28 -12.79 9.19 -9.78
CA THR A 28 -13.05 7.74 -9.98
C THR A 28 -14.45 7.45 -10.53
N ASN A 29 -15.39 8.39 -10.40
CA ASN A 29 -16.76 8.29 -10.92
C ASN A 29 -16.93 8.97 -12.28
N GLY A 30 -15.85 9.50 -12.88
CA GLY A 30 -15.88 10.21 -14.15
C GLY A 30 -16.34 11.66 -14.05
N HIS A 31 -16.62 12.18 -12.86
CA HIS A 31 -17.02 13.58 -12.68
C HIS A 31 -15.84 14.52 -12.91
N SER A 32 -16.09 15.65 -13.55
CA SER A 32 -15.11 16.70 -13.77
C SER A 32 -15.73 18.08 -13.50
N VAL A 33 -14.91 19.01 -13.01
CA VAL A 33 -15.31 20.38 -12.73
C VAL A 33 -14.56 21.32 -13.66
N ARG A 34 -15.29 22.25 -14.30
CA ARG A 34 -14.68 23.31 -15.11
C ARG A 34 -14.41 24.52 -14.24
N VAL A 35 -13.14 24.92 -14.17
CA VAL A 35 -12.70 26.12 -13.48
C VAL A 35 -12.29 27.17 -14.51
N GLN A 36 -12.78 28.39 -14.37
CA GLN A 36 -12.39 29.53 -15.19
C GLN A 36 -11.63 30.53 -14.32
N TYR A 37 -10.49 31.01 -14.80
CA TYR A 37 -9.73 32.07 -14.15
C TYR A 37 -9.04 32.95 -15.19
N ARG A 38 -8.55 34.11 -14.75
CA ARG A 38 -7.81 35.05 -15.59
C ARG A 38 -6.32 34.88 -15.33
N SER A 39 -5.52 34.81 -16.40
CA SER A 39 -4.07 34.70 -16.33
C SER A 39 -3.40 35.88 -17.04
N GLN A 40 -2.18 36.20 -16.63
CA GLN A 40 -1.38 37.19 -17.37
C GLN A 40 -1.01 36.61 -18.75
N PRO A 41 -1.07 37.42 -19.84
CA PRO A 41 -0.73 36.94 -21.18
C PRO A 41 0.66 36.32 -21.28
N GLY A 42 1.65 36.88 -20.56
CA GLY A 42 3.01 36.36 -20.54
C GLY A 42 3.10 34.94 -19.97
N ILE A 43 2.31 34.62 -18.94
CA ILE A 43 2.25 33.27 -18.35
C ILE A 43 1.69 32.28 -19.37
N LEU A 44 0.60 32.63 -20.06
CA LEU A 44 0.02 31.76 -21.09
C LEU A 44 0.99 31.52 -22.25
N GLN A 45 1.70 32.55 -22.69
CA GLN A 45 2.74 32.41 -23.72
C GLN A 45 3.88 31.49 -23.26
N GLN A 46 4.29 31.60 -21.99
CA GLN A 46 5.33 30.75 -21.42
C GLN A 46 4.89 29.29 -21.35
N ILE A 47 3.65 29.02 -20.93
CA ILE A 47 3.08 27.66 -20.90
C ILE A 47 3.04 27.06 -22.31
N ALA A 48 2.59 27.83 -23.30
CA ALA A 48 2.58 27.38 -24.70
C ALA A 48 4.00 27.05 -25.21
N ARG A 49 5.02 27.82 -24.82
CA ARG A 49 6.43 27.53 -25.14
C ARG A 49 6.92 26.24 -24.46
N ILE A 50 6.55 26.00 -23.21
CA ILE A 50 6.91 24.77 -22.48
C ILE A 50 6.29 23.54 -23.16
N ILE A 51 4.99 23.59 -23.48
CA ILE A 51 4.29 22.47 -24.14
C ILE A 51 4.85 22.22 -25.54
N SER A 52 5.07 23.27 -26.33
CA SER A 52 5.65 23.14 -27.68
C SER A 52 7.08 22.62 -27.67
N SER A 53 7.83 22.81 -26.58
CA SER A 53 9.18 22.27 -26.46
C SER A 53 9.24 20.74 -26.40
N LYS A 54 8.12 20.06 -26.10
CA LYS A 54 8.02 18.59 -25.97
C LYS A 54 9.00 17.96 -24.97
N LYS A 55 9.65 18.76 -24.12
CA LYS A 55 10.57 18.28 -23.08
C LYS A 55 9.84 17.57 -21.93
N PHE A 56 8.56 17.88 -21.75
CA PHE A 56 7.69 17.29 -20.74
C PHE A 56 6.51 16.61 -21.44
N PRO A 57 5.95 15.52 -20.87
CA PRO A 57 4.85 14.75 -21.46
C PRO A 57 3.48 15.45 -21.31
N LEU A 58 3.42 16.77 -21.55
CA LEU A 58 2.22 17.60 -21.46
C LEU A 58 1.60 17.78 -22.84
N LYS A 59 0.29 17.56 -22.96
CA LYS A 59 -0.46 17.69 -24.22
C LYS A 59 -1.01 19.09 -24.42
N ASP A 60 -1.56 19.68 -23.35
CA ASP A 60 -2.25 20.96 -23.41
C ASP A 60 -2.04 21.80 -22.14
N ALA A 61 -2.56 23.03 -22.18
CA ALA A 61 -2.48 23.94 -21.05
C ALA A 61 -3.29 23.43 -19.84
N SER A 62 -4.36 22.67 -20.07
CA SER A 62 -5.18 22.12 -19.01
C SER A 62 -4.44 21.05 -18.20
N GLU A 63 -3.65 20.18 -18.84
CA GLU A 63 -2.73 19.23 -18.18
C GLU A 63 -1.67 19.98 -17.38
N PHE A 64 -1.09 21.06 -17.93
CA PHE A 64 -0.14 21.90 -17.19
C PHE A 64 -0.76 22.48 -15.91
N HIS A 65 -1.98 23.01 -15.99
CA HIS A 65 -2.66 23.59 -14.83
C HIS A 65 -3.04 22.53 -13.79
N ARG A 66 -3.54 21.36 -14.20
CA ARG A 66 -3.82 20.25 -13.27
C ARG A 66 -2.57 19.81 -12.52
N LEU A 67 -1.43 19.71 -13.22
CA LEU A 67 -0.15 19.37 -12.59
C LEU A 67 0.30 20.46 -11.60
N ALA A 68 0.22 21.73 -12.01
CA ALA A 68 0.59 22.85 -11.16
C ALA A 68 -0.27 22.91 -9.88
N ASP A 69 -1.58 22.70 -10.00
CA ASP A 69 -2.50 22.67 -8.88
C ASP A 69 -2.18 21.50 -7.94
N ALA A 70 -1.93 20.29 -8.47
CA ALA A 70 -1.58 19.12 -7.66
C ALA A 70 -0.27 19.33 -6.88
N LEU A 71 0.77 19.86 -7.55
CA LEU A 71 2.06 20.15 -6.91
C LEU A 71 1.92 21.25 -5.84
N LEU A 72 1.14 22.31 -6.13
CA LEU A 72 0.91 23.39 -5.19
C LEU A 72 0.13 22.92 -3.97
N LEU A 73 -0.91 22.11 -4.15
CA LEU A 73 -1.68 21.53 -3.06
C LEU A 73 -0.78 20.67 -2.14
N LYS A 74 0.02 19.77 -2.73
CA LYS A 74 0.99 18.96 -1.98
C LYS A 74 2.01 19.82 -1.23
N ALA A 75 2.50 20.90 -1.86
CA ALA A 75 3.42 21.83 -1.21
C ALA A 75 2.76 22.60 -0.05
N LEU A 76 1.50 23.02 -0.21
CA LEU A 76 0.73 23.71 0.83
C LEU A 76 0.40 22.80 2.01
N GLU A 77 0.06 21.54 1.76
CA GLU A 77 -0.11 20.51 2.79
C GLU A 77 1.14 20.36 3.66
N ASN A 78 2.32 20.33 3.02
CA ASN A 78 3.60 20.24 3.72
C ASN A 78 3.98 21.52 4.47
N LEU A 79 3.61 22.69 3.94
CA LEU A 79 4.03 23.99 4.50
C LEU A 79 3.30 24.34 5.80
N ARG A 80 2.03 23.95 5.94
CA ARG A 80 1.24 24.19 7.15
C ARG A 80 0.44 22.95 7.52
N SER A 81 0.99 22.16 8.44
CA SER A 81 0.27 21.09 9.13
C SER A 81 -0.95 21.68 9.86
N GLY A 82 -2.11 21.65 9.21
CA GLY A 82 -3.32 22.25 9.78
C GLY A 82 -4.46 22.51 8.79
N ILE A 83 -4.23 22.45 7.48
CA ILE A 83 -5.32 22.38 6.51
C ILE A 83 -5.69 20.90 6.35
N PRO A 84 -6.85 20.44 6.86
CA PRO A 84 -7.28 19.07 6.65
C PRO A 84 -7.51 18.87 5.16
N SER A 85 -6.61 18.10 4.53
CA SER A 85 -6.78 17.71 3.14
C SER A 85 -7.87 16.64 3.06
N ILE A 86 -8.90 16.91 2.27
CA ILE A 86 -9.94 15.94 1.97
C ILE A 86 -9.30 14.69 1.36
N MET A 87 -8.29 14.86 0.50
CA MET A 87 -7.58 13.74 -0.11
C MET A 87 -6.80 12.94 0.93
N ALA A 88 -6.03 13.59 1.81
CA ALA A 88 -5.35 12.87 2.89
C ALA A 88 -6.33 12.14 3.83
N THR A 89 -7.52 12.71 4.04
CA THR A 89 -8.58 12.07 4.84
C THR A 89 -9.14 10.85 4.12
N VAL A 90 -9.41 10.96 2.81
CA VAL A 90 -9.88 9.83 1.97
C VAL A 90 -8.83 8.73 1.92
N ASP A 91 -7.55 9.07 1.76
CA ASP A 91 -6.45 8.11 1.76
C ASP A 91 -6.32 7.39 3.10
N ALA A 92 -6.43 8.12 4.21
CA ALA A 92 -6.44 7.53 5.55
C ALA A 92 -7.63 6.59 5.76
N VAL A 93 -8.82 6.98 5.31
CA VAL A 93 -10.02 6.14 5.38
C VAL A 93 -9.85 4.89 4.52
N ASN A 94 -9.33 5.01 3.29
CA ASN A 94 -9.05 3.89 2.41
C ASN A 94 -8.03 2.93 3.04
N ALA A 95 -6.98 3.45 3.68
CA ALA A 95 -6.01 2.62 4.40
C ALA A 95 -6.66 1.80 5.53
N ILE A 96 -7.55 2.42 6.32
CA ILE A 96 -8.31 1.74 7.38
C ILE A 96 -9.23 0.66 6.78
N ILE A 97 -9.92 0.96 5.68
CA ILE A 97 -10.80 -0.01 5.01
C ILE A 97 -9.98 -1.21 4.50
N MET A 98 -8.84 -0.96 3.86
CA MET A 98 -7.98 -2.04 3.38
C MET A 98 -7.44 -2.90 4.54
N GLU A 99 -7.06 -2.28 5.67
CA GLU A 99 -6.67 -3.01 6.88
C GLU A 99 -7.80 -3.92 7.39
N GLU A 100 -9.03 -3.42 7.43
CA GLU A 100 -10.19 -4.22 7.84
C GLU A 100 -10.49 -5.36 6.85
N GLU A 101 -10.40 -5.11 5.54
CA GLU A 101 -10.56 -6.14 4.51
C GLU A 101 -9.52 -7.27 4.67
N TYR A 102 -8.24 -6.91 4.88
CA TYR A 102 -7.20 -7.90 5.15
C TYR A 102 -7.45 -8.69 6.44
N TYR A 103 -8.05 -8.07 7.45
CA TYR A 103 -8.43 -8.76 8.68
C TYR A 103 -9.58 -9.76 8.45
N GLN A 104 -10.61 -9.38 7.70
CA GLN A 104 -11.73 -10.27 7.38
C GLN A 104 -11.31 -11.46 6.51
N ASP A 105 -10.46 -11.20 5.51
CA ASP A 105 -9.87 -12.25 4.68
C ASP A 105 -9.02 -13.21 5.51
N PHE A 106 -8.26 -12.68 6.47
CA PHE A 106 -7.50 -13.46 7.43
C PHE A 106 -8.38 -14.39 8.26
N LEU A 107 -9.45 -13.87 8.88
CA LEU A 107 -10.37 -14.68 9.68
C LEU A 107 -10.97 -15.82 8.86
N THR A 108 -11.39 -15.50 7.63
CA THR A 108 -11.97 -16.46 6.70
C THR A 108 -10.96 -17.56 6.31
N LEU A 109 -9.72 -17.18 6.03
CA LEU A 109 -8.66 -18.14 5.65
C LEU A 109 -8.32 -19.06 6.83
N PHE A 110 -8.18 -18.51 8.03
CA PHE A 110 -7.85 -19.30 9.22
C PHE A 110 -8.99 -20.22 9.66
N GLU A 111 -10.25 -19.82 9.47
CA GLU A 111 -11.38 -20.71 9.71
C GLU A 111 -11.38 -21.90 8.74
N LYS A 112 -11.11 -21.65 7.45
CA LYS A 112 -10.97 -22.71 6.44
C LYS A 112 -9.81 -23.65 6.77
N LEU A 113 -8.66 -23.10 7.17
CA LEU A 113 -7.51 -23.89 7.59
C LEU A 113 -7.84 -24.75 8.81
N ASN A 114 -8.52 -24.17 9.81
CA ASN A 114 -8.95 -24.89 11.00
C ASN A 114 -9.89 -26.06 10.69
N LYS A 115 -10.87 -25.85 9.81
CA LYS A 115 -11.78 -26.90 9.35
C LYS A 115 -11.02 -28.04 8.68
N ARG A 116 -10.04 -27.73 7.82
CA ARG A 116 -9.21 -28.74 7.14
C ARG A 116 -8.30 -29.51 8.09
N VAL A 117 -7.64 -28.81 9.02
CA VAL A 117 -6.81 -29.45 10.05
C VAL A 117 -7.66 -30.38 10.91
N ALA A 118 -8.82 -29.91 11.38
CA ALA A 118 -9.75 -30.73 12.17
C ALA A 118 -10.25 -31.95 11.38
N GLU A 119 -10.55 -31.81 10.09
CA GLU A 119 -10.94 -32.92 9.20
C GLU A 119 -9.83 -33.99 9.12
N HIS A 120 -8.57 -33.59 8.92
CA HIS A 120 -7.44 -34.52 8.88
C HIS A 120 -7.20 -35.21 10.24
N MET A 121 -7.29 -34.46 11.33
CA MET A 121 -7.15 -34.99 12.70
C MET A 121 -8.26 -36.00 13.02
N GLY A 122 -9.52 -35.70 12.67
CA GLY A 122 -10.65 -36.59 12.88
C GLY A 122 -10.57 -37.90 12.09
N ARG A 123 -9.84 -37.91 10.97
CA ARG A 123 -9.55 -39.13 10.17
C ARG A 123 -8.32 -39.90 10.65
N GLY A 124 -7.65 -39.46 11.70
CA GLY A 124 -6.37 -40.03 12.14
C GLY A 124 -5.18 -39.71 11.22
N ALA A 125 -5.35 -38.83 10.23
CA ALA A 125 -4.32 -38.44 9.26
C ALA A 125 -3.46 -37.27 9.80
N LYS A 126 -2.86 -37.44 10.99
CA LYS A 126 -2.10 -36.38 11.67
C LYS A 126 -0.96 -35.81 10.83
N GLY A 127 -0.23 -36.65 10.09
CA GLY A 127 0.86 -36.21 9.21
C GLY A 127 0.40 -35.24 8.11
N GLU A 128 -0.80 -35.43 7.57
CA GLU A 128 -1.38 -34.54 6.56
C GLU A 128 -1.78 -33.19 7.15
N ALA A 129 -2.33 -33.19 8.37
CA ALA A 129 -2.63 -31.97 9.10
C ALA A 129 -1.36 -31.13 9.36
N VAL A 130 -0.30 -31.78 9.83
CA VAL A 130 1.01 -31.14 10.06
C VAL A 130 1.58 -30.58 8.76
N ARG A 131 1.58 -31.36 7.68
CA ARG A 131 2.07 -30.93 6.37
C ARG A 131 1.32 -29.70 5.85
N LEU A 132 0.01 -29.65 6.06
CA LEU A 132 -0.81 -28.50 5.66
C LEU A 132 -0.40 -27.24 6.44
N VAL A 133 -0.26 -27.33 7.77
CA VAL A 133 0.16 -26.20 8.60
C VAL A 133 1.56 -25.72 8.21
N LEU A 134 2.52 -26.62 8.01
CA LEU A 134 3.88 -26.25 7.59
C LEU A 134 3.92 -25.54 6.24
N LYS A 135 3.10 -25.97 5.26
CA LYS A 135 2.97 -25.27 3.97
C LYS A 135 2.45 -23.85 4.14
N VAL A 136 1.47 -23.65 5.02
CA VAL A 136 0.96 -22.29 5.31
C VAL A 136 2.05 -21.46 5.98
N THR A 137 2.78 -22.01 6.96
CA THR A 137 3.91 -21.34 7.60
C THR A 137 4.98 -20.91 6.59
N GLU A 138 5.32 -21.75 5.62
CA GLU A 138 6.27 -21.43 4.55
C GLU A 138 5.78 -20.25 3.70
N LYS A 139 4.49 -20.22 3.35
CA LYS A 139 3.89 -19.10 2.61
C LYS A 139 3.86 -17.81 3.43
N LEU A 140 3.59 -17.88 4.73
CA LEU A 140 3.67 -16.72 5.63
C LEU A 140 5.10 -16.18 5.74
N ARG A 141 6.13 -17.05 5.77
CA ARG A 141 7.54 -16.61 5.79
C ARG A 141 7.93 -15.82 4.54
N ALA A 142 7.36 -16.17 3.39
CA ALA A 142 7.59 -15.48 2.12
C ALA A 142 6.86 -14.12 2.02
N MET A 143 5.96 -13.79 2.95
CA MET A 143 5.32 -12.48 2.97
C MET A 143 6.34 -11.38 3.34
N PRO A 144 6.19 -10.17 2.78
CA PRO A 144 6.94 -9.00 3.22
C PRO A 144 6.80 -8.78 4.73
N GLU A 145 7.86 -8.28 5.36
CA GLU A 145 7.81 -7.90 6.77
C GLU A 145 6.76 -6.81 7.00
N GLY A 146 5.97 -6.95 8.07
CA GLY A 146 4.92 -6.00 8.41
C GLY A 146 3.94 -6.53 9.43
N TYR A 147 3.07 -5.63 9.92
CA TYR A 147 2.08 -5.93 10.98
C TYR A 147 1.27 -7.20 10.72
N TRP A 148 0.77 -7.38 9.49
CA TRP A 148 -0.07 -8.53 9.14
C TRP A 148 0.68 -9.85 9.17
N LYS A 149 1.94 -9.89 8.74
CA LYS A 149 2.79 -11.09 8.82
C LYS A 149 2.96 -11.53 10.28
N ASP A 150 3.20 -10.58 11.17
CA ASP A 150 3.36 -10.84 12.60
C ASP A 150 2.07 -11.37 13.23
N GLN A 151 0.93 -10.74 12.92
CA GLN A 151 -0.38 -11.21 13.40
C GLN A 151 -0.67 -12.64 12.92
N TYR A 152 -0.43 -12.92 11.64
CA TYR A 152 -0.70 -14.25 11.06
C TYR A 152 0.21 -15.32 11.67
N THR A 153 1.49 -14.99 11.87
CA THR A 153 2.46 -15.90 12.49
C THR A 153 2.11 -16.19 13.95
N LYS A 154 1.70 -15.16 14.70
CA LYS A 154 1.28 -15.29 16.10
C LYS A 154 0.05 -16.20 16.21
N GLU A 155 -0.98 -15.98 15.41
CA GLU A 155 -2.20 -16.78 15.42
C GLU A 155 -1.96 -18.23 14.98
N LEU A 156 -1.13 -18.45 13.96
CA LEU A 156 -0.77 -19.78 13.50
C LEU A 156 -0.02 -20.56 14.61
N THR A 157 0.90 -19.90 15.30
CA THR A 157 1.65 -20.46 16.43
C THR A 157 0.72 -20.73 17.62
N MET A 158 -0.20 -19.82 17.92
CA MET A 158 -1.14 -20.00 19.03
C MET A 158 -2.07 -21.20 18.82
N ARG A 159 -2.55 -21.42 17.59
CA ARG A 159 -3.52 -22.48 17.28
C ARG A 159 -2.87 -23.84 17.02
N TRP A 160 -1.74 -23.85 16.34
CA TRP A 160 -1.10 -25.09 15.86
C TRP A 160 0.38 -25.21 16.24
N GLY A 161 0.89 -24.37 17.13
CA GLY A 161 2.27 -24.42 17.62
C GLY A 161 2.66 -25.80 18.14
N GLY A 162 1.79 -26.45 18.91
CA GLY A 162 2.03 -27.81 19.40
C GLY A 162 2.19 -28.84 18.27
N LEU A 163 1.41 -28.74 17.19
CA LEU A 163 1.56 -29.63 16.02
C LEU A 163 2.88 -29.40 15.29
N ILE A 164 3.37 -28.17 15.26
CA ILE A 164 4.63 -27.79 14.62
C ILE A 164 5.82 -28.28 15.46
N GLU A 165 5.76 -28.11 16.79
CA GLU A 165 6.80 -28.58 17.71
C GLU A 165 6.95 -30.10 17.68
N GLU A 166 5.84 -30.83 17.72
CA GLU A 166 5.83 -32.29 17.58
C GLU A 166 6.47 -32.73 16.25
N ALA A 167 6.16 -32.04 15.15
CA ALA A 167 6.74 -32.34 13.85
C ALA A 167 8.27 -32.08 13.81
N GLY A 168 8.72 -31.01 14.47
CA GLY A 168 10.15 -30.71 14.63
C GLY A 168 10.89 -31.80 15.40
N GLN A 169 10.28 -32.32 16.48
CA GLN A 169 10.85 -33.40 17.29
C GLN A 169 10.88 -34.73 16.54
N VAL A 170 9.85 -35.06 15.74
CA VAL A 170 9.80 -36.32 14.97
C VAL A 170 10.86 -36.35 13.87
N ASN A 171 11.08 -35.24 13.14
CA ASN A 171 12.16 -35.16 12.14
C ASN A 171 13.55 -35.30 12.78
N LEU A 172 13.78 -34.70 13.95
CA LEU A 172 15.04 -34.83 14.71
C LEU A 172 15.27 -36.26 15.23
N SER A 173 14.21 -36.90 15.70
CA SER A 173 14.27 -38.27 16.24
C SER A 173 14.49 -39.32 15.14
N GLN A 174 13.90 -39.12 13.96
CA GLN A 174 14.14 -39.97 12.78
C GLN A 174 15.56 -39.80 12.21
N MET A 175 16.15 -38.59 12.32
CA MET A 175 17.55 -38.36 11.92
C MET A 175 18.59 -38.92 12.91
N LEU A 176 18.22 -39.13 14.17
CA LEU A 176 19.11 -39.63 15.23
C LEU A 176 18.96 -41.14 15.51
N GLY A 177 18.03 -41.82 14.83
CA GLY A 177 17.73 -43.25 15.03
C GLY A 177 18.20 -44.17 13.90
N GLU A 178 18.91 -43.65 12.89
CA GLU A 178 19.58 -44.47 11.87
C GLU A 178 21.02 -44.78 12.33
N GLU A 179 21.18 -45.77 13.21
CA GLU A 179 22.44 -46.52 13.42
C GLU A 179 22.25 -47.99 13.02
#